data_AF-A0A964KTZ8-F1
#
_entry.id   AF-A0A964KTZ8-F1
#
_cell.length_a   1.000
_cell.length_b   1.000
_cell.length_c   1.000
_cell.angle_alpha   90.00
_cell.angle_beta   90.00
_cell.angle_gamma   90.00
#
_symmetry.space_group_name_H-M   'P 1'
#
loop_
_entity.id
_entity.type
_entity.pdbx_description
1 polymer ?
#
loop_
_entity_poly.entity_id
_entity_poly.type
_entity_poly.pdbx_seq_one_letter_code
_entity_poly.pdbx_strand_id
1 'polypeptide(L)'
;MPQMTLYAPDITCDHCIATIKTAATGVHGVRFIKGDPDGRWFRLDVPSGAAFDAVAAALAEEGYPLGGPDDAPTGGGMAQATPNVTMLPMAGRLAPQPAFVPTYRPQATTAGADVVYSCPCGSTTEVFHYDRSRAEQLPHACCNHQVLVAPGAAARLRGLDGYDVIDVQTVMLPWGQPVEAAMAVRH
;
A
#
# COMPACT_ATOMS: atom_id res chain seq x y z
N MET A 1 14.16 -13.45 -7.91
CA MET A 1 13.27 -13.86 -6.82
C MET A 1 12.96 -12.58 -6.04
N PRO A 2 11.68 -12.26 -5.82
CA PRO A 2 11.29 -10.95 -5.34
C PRO A 2 11.50 -10.84 -3.82
N GLN A 3 12.36 -9.89 -3.44
CA GLN A 3 12.63 -9.59 -2.04
C GLN A 3 11.61 -8.57 -1.54
N MET A 4 10.98 -8.86 -0.40
CA MET A 4 10.03 -7.97 0.25
C MET A 4 10.48 -7.70 1.69
N THR A 5 10.41 -6.43 2.09
CA THR A 5 10.62 -6.01 3.49
C THR A 5 9.27 -5.99 4.20
N LEU A 6 9.21 -6.63 5.36
CA LEU A 6 8.06 -6.75 6.25
C LEU A 6 8.39 -6.11 7.61
N TYR A 7 7.35 -5.60 8.27
CA TYR A 7 7.45 -4.95 9.58
C TYR A 7 6.70 -5.78 10.62
N ALA A 8 7.31 -5.95 11.79
CA ALA A 8 6.68 -6.59 12.93
C ALA A 8 7.03 -5.81 14.20
N PRO A 9 6.04 -5.20 14.88
CA PRO A 9 6.26 -4.32 16.03
C PRO A 9 6.86 -5.04 17.23
N ASP A 10 6.57 -6.33 17.37
CA ASP A 10 6.95 -7.16 18.50
C ASP A 10 8.40 -7.67 18.43
N ILE A 11 9.13 -7.36 17.35
CA ILE A 11 10.57 -7.69 17.25
C ILE A 11 11.35 -6.72 18.13
N THR A 12 11.85 -7.22 19.25
CA THR A 12 12.62 -6.42 20.22
C THR A 12 14.03 -6.96 20.50
N CYS A 13 14.36 -8.15 19.99
CA CYS A 13 15.67 -8.76 20.17
C CYS A 13 16.04 -9.75 19.06
N ASP A 14 17.31 -10.14 19.03
CA ASP A 14 17.84 -11.15 18.09
C ASP A 14 17.15 -12.52 18.23
N HIS A 15 16.62 -12.85 19.41
CA HIS A 15 15.87 -14.08 19.63
C HIS A 15 14.56 -14.10 18.84
N CYS A 16 13.85 -12.96 18.76
CA CYS A 16 12.65 -12.82 17.93
C CYS A 16 12.98 -13.02 16.45
N ILE A 17 14.10 -12.45 15.98
CA ILE A 17 14.56 -12.59 14.58
C ILE A 17 14.86 -14.07 14.28
N ALA A 18 15.46 -14.80 15.22
CA ALA A 18 15.74 -16.23 15.08
C ALA A 18 14.47 -17.08 15.00
N THR A 19 13.45 -16.77 15.82
CA THR A 19 12.13 -17.41 15.76
C THR A 19 11.44 -17.14 14.43
N ILE A 20 11.38 -15.87 14.00
CA ILE A 20 10.82 -15.44 12.71
C ILE A 20 11.54 -16.12 11.55
N LYS A 21 12.87 -16.21 11.61
CA LYS A 21 13.67 -16.91 10.62
C LYS A 21 13.26 -18.38 10.55
N THR A 22 13.11 -19.06 11.68
CA THR A 22 12.74 -20.48 11.75
C THR A 22 11.34 -20.70 11.17
N ALA A 23 10.36 -19.91 11.61
CA ALA A 23 8.98 -19.94 11.11
C ALA A 23 8.92 -19.65 9.61
N ALA A 24 9.62 -18.60 9.13
CA ALA A 24 9.65 -18.24 7.71
C ALA A 24 10.35 -19.31 6.85
N THR A 25 11.43 -19.93 7.33
CA THR A 25 12.09 -21.03 6.61
C THR A 25 11.29 -22.34 6.61
N GLY A 26 10.29 -22.47 7.49
CA GLY A 26 9.34 -23.57 7.48
C GLY A 26 8.36 -23.52 6.29
N VAL A 27 8.20 -22.35 5.66
CA VAL A 27 7.33 -22.17 4.49
C VAL A 27 8.09 -22.51 3.21
N HIS A 28 7.49 -23.37 2.39
CA HIS A 28 8.15 -23.91 1.21
C HIS A 28 8.49 -22.81 0.19
N GLY A 29 9.78 -22.66 -0.11
CA GLY A 29 10.29 -21.70 -1.09
C GLY A 29 10.58 -20.30 -0.56
N VAL A 30 10.34 -20.02 0.73
CA VAL A 30 10.68 -18.74 1.37
C VAL A 30 12.13 -18.76 1.85
N ARG A 31 12.86 -17.66 1.62
CA ARG A 31 14.24 -17.50 2.12
C ARG A 31 14.36 -16.24 2.97
N PHE A 32 14.79 -16.39 4.21
CA PHE A 32 15.13 -15.26 5.06
C PHE A 32 16.44 -14.60 4.57
N ILE A 33 16.40 -13.29 4.30
CA ILE A 33 17.56 -12.54 3.79
C ILE A 33 18.25 -11.80 4.93
N LYS A 34 17.53 -10.96 5.66
CA LYS A 34 18.07 -10.12 6.75
C LYS A 34 16.95 -9.70 7.69
N GLY A 35 17.24 -9.56 8.97
CA GLY A 35 16.36 -8.91 9.94
C GLY A 35 17.12 -7.82 10.69
N ASP A 36 16.40 -6.82 11.15
CA ASP A 36 16.90 -5.72 11.96
C ASP A 36 15.94 -5.49 13.14
N PRO A 37 16.33 -5.88 14.36
CA PRO A 37 15.49 -5.71 15.54
C PRO A 37 15.38 -4.24 15.96
N ASP A 38 16.42 -3.43 15.77
CA ASP A 38 16.38 -2.00 16.08
C ASP A 38 15.40 -1.27 15.14
N GLY A 39 15.37 -1.69 13.88
CA GLY A 39 14.47 -1.19 12.86
C GLY A 39 13.07 -1.83 12.86
N ARG A 40 12.82 -2.89 13.64
CA ARG A 40 11.55 -3.65 13.66
C ARG A 40 11.11 -4.15 12.27
N TRP A 41 12.08 -4.49 11.43
CA TRP A 41 11.83 -4.95 10.06
C TRP A 41 12.66 -6.17 9.71
N PHE A 42 12.18 -6.95 8.75
CA PHE A 42 12.92 -8.07 8.19
C PHE A 42 12.60 -8.24 6.71
N ARG A 43 13.54 -8.82 5.97
CA ARG A 43 13.47 -9.01 4.53
C ARG A 43 13.47 -10.50 4.21
N LEU A 44 12.47 -10.90 3.44
CA LEU A 44 12.27 -12.25 2.96
C LEU A 44 12.28 -12.26 1.44
N ASP A 45 12.76 -13.36 0.88
CA ASP A 45 12.49 -13.75 -0.50
C ASP A 45 11.26 -14.64 -0.49
N VAL A 46 10.20 -14.20 -1.16
CA VAL A 46 8.93 -14.92 -1.17
C VAL A 46 8.58 -15.25 -2.62
N PRO A 47 8.38 -16.53 -2.98
CA PRO A 47 8.17 -16.90 -4.37
C PRO A 47 6.77 -16.50 -4.89
N SER A 48 5.79 -16.31 -4.01
CA SER A 48 4.40 -15.99 -4.36
C SER A 48 3.62 -15.35 -3.21
N GLY A 49 2.50 -14.69 -3.51
CA GLY A 49 1.57 -14.15 -2.50
C GLY A 49 1.07 -15.22 -1.53
N ALA A 50 0.75 -16.42 -2.01
CA ALA A 50 0.35 -17.54 -1.15
C ALA A 50 1.44 -17.98 -0.14
N ALA A 51 2.72 -17.93 -0.55
CA ALA A 51 3.82 -18.21 0.38
C ALA A 51 3.98 -17.10 1.42
N PHE A 52 3.68 -15.85 1.06
CA PHE A 52 3.59 -14.78 2.03
C PHE A 52 2.46 -15.04 3.03
N ASP A 53 1.26 -15.40 2.57
CA ASP A 53 0.11 -15.60 3.47
C ASP A 53 0.38 -16.76 4.44
N ALA A 54 1.07 -17.81 3.98
CA ALA A 54 1.55 -18.89 4.84
C ALA A 54 2.58 -18.41 5.88
N VAL A 55 3.49 -17.51 5.52
CA VAL A 55 4.44 -16.90 6.48
C VAL A 55 3.70 -16.00 7.47
N ALA A 56 2.78 -15.16 7.01
CA ALA A 56 2.00 -14.27 7.86
C ALA A 56 1.15 -15.07 8.86
N ALA A 57 0.52 -16.17 8.41
CA ALA A 57 -0.22 -17.07 9.27
C ALA A 57 0.71 -17.76 10.30
N ALA A 58 1.85 -18.30 9.87
CA ALA A 58 2.82 -18.93 10.77
C ALA A 58 3.37 -17.93 11.81
N LEU A 59 3.64 -16.69 11.41
CA LEU A 59 4.09 -15.64 12.32
C LEU A 59 3.00 -15.20 13.31
N ALA A 60 1.75 -15.11 12.87
CA ALA A 60 0.63 -14.82 13.75
C ALA A 60 0.39 -15.94 14.78
N GLU A 61 0.56 -17.21 14.40
CA GLU A 61 0.50 -18.36 15.32
C GLU A 61 1.61 -18.32 16.38
N GLU A 62 2.81 -17.85 16.00
CA GLU A 62 3.95 -17.66 16.89
C GLU A 62 3.86 -16.36 17.74
N GLY A 63 2.78 -15.57 17.57
CA GLY A 63 2.54 -14.35 18.33
C GLY A 63 3.25 -13.10 17.79
N TYR A 64 3.66 -13.10 16.52
CA TYR A 64 4.28 -11.98 15.82
C TYR A 64 3.39 -11.53 14.64
N PRO A 65 2.24 -10.87 14.90
CA PRO A 65 1.44 -10.33 13.81
C PRO A 65 2.24 -9.29 13.02
N LEU A 66 2.07 -9.29 11.69
CA LEU A 66 2.66 -8.26 10.85
C LEU A 66 1.95 -6.94 11.13
N GLY A 67 2.72 -5.93 11.57
CA GLY A 67 2.18 -4.63 11.97
C GLY A 67 1.84 -3.73 10.78
N GLY A 68 0.85 -2.88 10.99
CA GLY A 68 0.57 -1.73 10.13
C GLY A 68 1.61 -0.62 10.31
N PRO A 69 1.59 0.45 9.48
CA PRO A 69 2.56 1.54 9.46
C PRO A 69 2.51 2.43 10.70
N ASP A 70 1.55 2.25 11.60
CA ASP A 70 1.54 2.92 12.90
C ASP A 70 2.72 2.48 13.78
N ASP A 71 3.37 1.36 13.44
CA ASP A 71 4.54 0.82 14.13
C ASP A 71 5.89 1.17 13.47
N ALA A 72 5.87 1.81 12.29
CA ALA A 72 7.08 2.38 11.72
C ALA A 72 7.46 3.64 12.52
N PRO A 73 8.75 3.87 12.85
CA PRO A 73 9.15 5.11 13.51
C PRO A 73 8.85 6.29 12.58
N THR A 74 7.69 6.91 12.79
CA THR A 74 7.30 8.17 12.18
C THR A 74 8.18 9.26 12.77
N GLY A 75 9.28 9.54 12.06
CA GLY A 75 9.99 10.81 12.22
C GLY A 75 8.96 11.94 12.12
N GLY A 76 8.91 12.75 13.17
CA GLY A 76 7.81 13.64 13.47
C GLY A 76 7.39 14.60 12.35
N GLY A 77 6.11 14.97 12.38
CA GLY A 77 5.58 16.00 11.51
C GLY A 77 4.09 16.22 11.74
N MET A 78 3.77 16.96 12.80
CA MET A 78 2.42 17.46 13.03
C MET A 78 1.91 18.26 11.83
N ALA A 79 0.65 18.07 11.45
CA ALA A 79 -0.16 19.16 10.93
C ALA A 79 -1.62 18.94 11.33
N GLN A 80 -2.03 19.80 12.25
CA GLN A 80 -3.30 19.81 12.95
C GLN A 80 -4.45 20.17 12.00
N ALA A 81 -5.61 19.58 12.29
CA ALA A 81 -6.89 20.07 11.82
C ALA A 81 -7.12 21.50 12.34
N THR A 82 -7.35 22.45 11.44
CA THR A 82 -7.97 23.74 11.78
C THR A 82 -9.44 23.73 11.36
N PRO A 83 -10.37 24.24 12.19
CA PRO A 83 -11.77 24.33 11.84
C PRO A 83 -12.04 25.48 10.87
N ASN A 84 -13.06 25.27 10.06
CA ASN A 84 -13.58 26.16 9.02
C ASN A 84 -13.90 27.58 9.50
N VAL A 85 -13.42 28.59 8.78
CA VAL A 85 -13.97 29.95 8.79
C VAL A 85 -14.88 30.10 7.56
N THR A 86 -16.16 30.31 7.81
CA THR A 86 -17.17 30.62 6.80
C THR A 86 -16.98 32.06 6.29
N MET A 87 -16.81 32.22 4.97
CA MET A 87 -17.02 33.50 4.27
C MET A 87 -17.88 33.26 3.02
N LEU A 88 -18.93 34.07 2.88
CA LEU A 88 -19.90 34.07 1.77
C LEU A 88 -19.31 34.70 0.47
N PRO A 89 -19.96 34.49 -0.70
CA PRO A 89 -19.28 34.49 -1.99
C PRO A 89 -19.25 35.86 -2.68
N MET A 90 -18.15 36.14 -3.39
CA MET A 90 -18.07 37.17 -4.43
C MET A 90 -17.91 36.48 -5.79
N ALA A 91 -18.70 36.96 -6.73
CA ALA A 91 -19.00 36.38 -8.04
C ALA A 91 -17.79 36.13 -8.95
N GLY A 92 -17.91 35.12 -9.83
CA GLY A 92 -17.23 35.14 -11.13
C GLY A 92 -16.14 34.09 -11.41
N ARG A 93 -16.14 32.92 -10.76
CA ARG A 93 -15.41 31.75 -11.27
C ARG A 93 -16.39 30.58 -11.36
N LEU A 94 -16.37 29.87 -12.49
CA LEU A 94 -17.02 28.56 -12.58
C LEU A 94 -16.64 27.78 -11.31
N ALA A 95 -17.66 27.27 -10.60
CA ALA A 95 -17.41 26.40 -9.47
C ALA A 95 -16.41 25.32 -9.91
N PRO A 96 -15.32 25.08 -9.17
CA PRO A 96 -14.49 23.91 -9.45
C PRO A 96 -15.45 22.72 -9.43
N GLN A 97 -15.53 22.01 -10.56
CA GLN A 97 -16.23 20.74 -10.57
C GLN A 97 -15.68 19.93 -9.40
N PRO A 98 -16.53 19.27 -8.59
CA PRO A 98 -16.01 18.44 -7.51
C PRO A 98 -14.97 17.51 -8.12
N ALA A 99 -13.73 17.63 -7.65
CA ALA A 99 -12.65 16.77 -8.10
C ALA A 99 -13.15 15.34 -7.93
N PHE A 100 -13.12 14.55 -9.00
CA PHE A 100 -13.58 13.17 -8.95
C PHE A 100 -12.78 12.45 -7.85
N VAL A 101 -13.47 11.97 -6.82
CA VAL A 101 -12.85 11.19 -5.75
C VAL A 101 -13.10 9.71 -6.06
N PRO A 102 -12.08 8.95 -6.49
CA PRO A 102 -12.23 7.53 -6.70
C PRO A 102 -12.55 6.81 -5.39
N THR A 103 -13.32 5.74 -5.47
CA THR A 103 -13.48 4.77 -4.39
C THR A 103 -12.57 3.58 -4.66
N TYR A 104 -12.00 2.98 -3.62
CA TYR A 104 -11.15 1.80 -3.72
C TYR A 104 -11.67 0.69 -2.82
N ARG A 105 -11.78 -0.53 -3.34
CA ARG A 105 -12.24 -1.72 -2.61
C ARG A 105 -11.25 -2.87 -2.83
N PRO A 106 -10.29 -3.07 -1.91
CA PRO A 106 -9.36 -4.19 -1.97
C PRO A 106 -10.06 -5.52 -1.68
N GLN A 107 -9.77 -6.53 -2.50
CA GLN A 107 -10.25 -7.90 -2.35
C GLN A 107 -9.05 -8.85 -2.42
N ALA A 108 -8.99 -9.84 -1.52
CA ALA A 108 -7.89 -10.80 -1.49
C ALA A 108 -7.87 -11.69 -2.75
N THR A 109 -6.68 -11.93 -3.27
CA THR A 109 -6.43 -12.89 -4.35
C THR A 109 -5.23 -13.76 -4.02
N THR A 110 -5.04 -14.85 -4.77
CA THR A 110 -3.91 -15.79 -4.56
C THR A 110 -2.54 -15.15 -4.84
N ALA A 111 -2.47 -14.10 -5.65
CA ALA A 111 -1.25 -13.36 -5.95
C ALA A 111 -1.06 -12.13 -5.04
N GLY A 112 -2.13 -11.63 -4.42
CA GLY A 112 -2.12 -10.41 -3.62
C GLY A 112 -3.50 -9.84 -3.38
N ALA A 113 -3.81 -8.72 -4.04
CA ALA A 113 -5.11 -8.09 -3.94
C ALA A 113 -5.58 -7.53 -5.28
N ASP A 114 -6.88 -7.65 -5.53
CA ASP A 114 -7.56 -6.90 -6.57
C ASP A 114 -8.17 -5.66 -5.93
N VAL A 115 -7.70 -4.48 -6.33
CA VAL A 115 -8.26 -3.21 -5.87
C VAL A 115 -9.24 -2.72 -6.91
N VAL A 116 -10.53 -2.96 -6.66
CA VAL A 116 -11.61 -2.44 -7.50
C VAL A 116 -11.72 -0.94 -7.27
N TYR A 117 -11.69 -0.14 -8.33
CA TYR A 117 -11.80 1.31 -8.21
C TYR A 117 -12.81 1.91 -9.17
N SER A 118 -13.40 3.04 -8.78
CA SER A 118 -14.32 3.78 -9.65
C SER A 118 -13.55 4.64 -10.66
N CYS A 119 -13.89 4.54 -11.95
CA CYS A 119 -13.29 5.36 -13.01
C CYS A 119 -14.00 6.72 -13.15
N PRO A 120 -13.28 7.83 -13.40
CA PRO A 120 -13.88 9.12 -13.75
C PRO A 120 -14.69 9.08 -15.06
N CYS A 121 -14.40 8.10 -15.92
CA CYS A 121 -15.12 7.83 -17.16
C CYS A 121 -16.50 7.19 -16.96
N GLY A 122 -16.86 6.80 -15.73
CA GLY A 122 -18.11 6.10 -15.43
C GLY A 122 -18.05 4.57 -15.56
N SER A 123 -16.89 3.99 -15.90
CA SER A 123 -16.66 2.54 -15.77
C SER A 123 -16.68 2.14 -14.29
N THR A 124 -17.44 1.10 -13.96
CA THR A 124 -17.67 0.64 -12.58
C THR A 124 -16.94 -0.67 -12.24
N THR A 125 -16.12 -1.19 -13.15
CA THR A 125 -15.50 -2.51 -13.04
C THR A 125 -13.99 -2.52 -13.23
N GLU A 126 -13.33 -1.37 -13.08
CA GLU A 126 -11.88 -1.32 -13.22
C GLU A 126 -11.19 -1.94 -12.00
N VAL A 127 -10.17 -2.77 -12.27
CA VAL A 127 -9.45 -3.51 -11.23
C VAL A 127 -7.96 -3.26 -11.38
N PHE A 128 -7.33 -2.81 -10.29
CA PHE A 128 -5.88 -2.79 -10.18
C PHE A 128 -5.42 -4.09 -9.52
N HIS A 129 -4.69 -4.91 -10.28
CA HIS A 129 -4.12 -6.16 -9.78
C HIS A 129 -2.81 -5.88 -9.04
N TYR A 130 -2.89 -5.87 -7.71
CA TYR A 130 -1.72 -5.78 -6.84
C TYR A 130 -1.10 -7.17 -6.66
N ASP A 131 0.07 -7.36 -7.27
CA ASP A 131 0.80 -8.63 -7.21
C ASP A 131 1.94 -8.53 -6.19
N ARG A 132 1.82 -9.26 -5.09
CA ARG A 132 2.81 -9.24 -4.01
C ARG A 132 4.16 -9.84 -4.39
N SER A 133 4.19 -10.66 -5.44
CA SER A 133 5.44 -11.19 -6.00
C SER A 133 6.21 -10.13 -6.82
N ARG A 134 5.63 -8.95 -7.05
CA ARG A 134 6.31 -7.86 -7.75
C ARG A 134 6.85 -6.85 -6.76
N ALA A 135 8.17 -6.68 -6.79
CA ALA A 135 8.84 -5.64 -6.02
C ALA A 135 8.36 -4.24 -6.44
N GLU A 136 8.02 -4.06 -7.72
CA GLU A 136 7.47 -2.83 -8.26
C GLU A 136 6.16 -3.09 -8.99
N GLN A 137 5.09 -2.47 -8.50
CA GLN A 137 3.83 -2.40 -9.25
C GLN A 137 3.95 -1.37 -10.37
N LEU A 138 3.39 -1.66 -11.55
CA LEU A 138 3.34 -0.70 -12.64
C LEU A 138 2.02 0.08 -12.61
N PRO A 139 2.01 1.37 -12.99
CA PRO A 139 0.77 2.12 -13.18
C PRO A 139 -0.13 1.41 -14.19
N HIS A 140 -1.40 1.28 -13.85
CA HIS A 140 -2.44 0.84 -14.76
C HIS A 140 -3.03 2.07 -15.45
N ALA A 141 -3.02 2.11 -16.77
CA ALA A 141 -3.58 3.21 -17.55
C ALA A 141 -4.89 2.77 -18.20
N CYS A 142 -5.97 3.52 -17.97
CA CYS A 142 -7.25 3.31 -18.62
C CYS A 142 -7.82 4.68 -19.04
N CYS A 143 -8.28 4.80 -20.28
CA CYS A 143 -8.77 6.08 -20.84
C CYS A 143 -7.77 7.24 -20.61
N ASN A 144 -8.18 8.25 -19.82
CA ASN A 144 -7.38 9.45 -19.53
C ASN A 144 -6.84 9.48 -18.10
N HIS A 145 -6.79 8.34 -17.42
CA HIS A 145 -6.29 8.27 -16.06
C HIS A 145 -5.31 7.12 -15.87
N GLN A 146 -4.44 7.28 -14.89
CA GLN A 146 -3.55 6.24 -14.41
C GLN A 146 -3.79 6.00 -12.94
N VAL A 147 -3.85 4.73 -12.57
CA VAL A 147 -3.97 4.29 -11.18
C VAL A 147 -2.73 3.52 -10.81
N LEU A 148 -2.24 3.78 -9.61
CA LEU A 148 -1.17 3.00 -9.01
C LEU A 148 -1.51 2.74 -7.55
N VAL A 149 -1.49 1.46 -7.17
CA VAL A 149 -1.54 1.04 -5.77
C VAL A 149 -0.17 0.49 -5.41
N ALA A 150 0.62 1.27 -4.67
CA ALA A 150 1.98 0.92 -4.27
C ALA A 150 2.51 1.89 -3.21
N PRO A 151 3.56 1.54 -2.45
CA PRO A 151 4.30 2.51 -1.66
C PRO A 151 4.78 3.68 -2.54
N GLY A 152 4.46 4.91 -2.14
CA GLY A 152 4.83 6.13 -2.87
C GLY A 152 4.16 6.27 -4.24
N ALA A 153 2.99 5.65 -4.46
CA ALA A 153 2.23 5.72 -5.70
C ALA A 153 2.07 7.15 -6.25
N ALA A 154 1.73 8.12 -5.41
CA ALA A 154 1.54 9.51 -5.77
C ALA A 154 2.83 10.17 -6.25
N ALA A 155 3.96 9.93 -5.58
CA ALA A 155 5.26 10.43 -6.02
C ALA A 155 5.65 9.83 -7.38
N ARG A 156 5.36 8.54 -7.57
CA ARG A 156 5.64 7.82 -8.83
C ARG A 156 4.77 8.34 -9.98
N LEU A 157 3.48 8.59 -9.73
CA LEU A 157 2.59 9.17 -10.75
C LEU A 157 2.93 10.64 -11.05
N ARG A 158 3.36 11.44 -10.05
CA ARG A 158 3.85 12.81 -10.28
C ARG A 158 5.12 12.87 -11.14
N GLY A 159 5.93 11.81 -11.11
CA GLY A 159 7.10 11.69 -11.99
C GLY A 159 6.74 11.41 -13.45
N LEU A 160 5.46 11.16 -13.76
CA LEU A 160 4.99 10.99 -15.13
C LEU A 160 4.44 12.32 -15.65
N ASP A 161 4.89 12.72 -16.83
CA ASP A 161 4.44 13.95 -17.45
C ASP A 161 2.96 13.90 -17.88
N GLY A 162 2.31 15.06 -17.82
CA GLY A 162 1.00 15.30 -18.42
C GLY A 162 -0.20 14.90 -17.57
N TYR A 163 -0.13 14.98 -16.24
CA TYR A 163 -1.28 14.81 -15.34
C TYR A 163 -1.53 16.09 -14.55
N ASP A 164 -2.79 16.54 -14.50
CA ASP A 164 -3.18 17.82 -13.91
C ASP A 164 -3.70 17.67 -12.47
N VAL A 165 -4.30 16.52 -12.18
CA VAL A 165 -4.91 16.21 -10.88
C VAL A 165 -4.51 14.82 -10.45
N ILE A 166 -4.00 14.70 -9.22
CA ILE A 166 -3.68 13.42 -8.59
C ILE A 166 -4.45 13.31 -7.29
N ASP A 167 -5.41 12.40 -7.27
CA ASP A 167 -6.05 11.95 -6.04
C ASP A 167 -5.15 10.93 -5.35
N VAL A 168 -5.05 11.02 -4.02
CA VAL A 168 -4.21 10.14 -3.20
C VAL A 168 -5.00 9.71 -1.98
N GLN A 169 -5.14 8.40 -1.80
CA GLN A 169 -5.84 7.80 -0.68
C GLN A 169 -5.02 6.66 -0.10
N THR A 170 -5.19 6.42 1.20
CA THR A 170 -4.64 5.23 1.86
C THR A 170 -5.69 4.13 1.84
N VAL A 171 -5.34 2.96 1.30
CA VAL A 171 -6.24 1.80 1.24
C VAL A 171 -5.69 0.66 2.07
N MET A 172 -6.54 0.03 2.88
CA MET A 172 -6.17 -1.14 3.68
C MET A 172 -6.26 -2.40 2.83
N LEU A 173 -5.12 -3.03 2.56
CA LEU A 173 -5.09 -4.30 1.85
C LEU A 173 -5.67 -5.42 2.75
N PRO A 174 -6.12 -6.54 2.16
CA PRO A 174 -6.82 -7.60 2.90
C PRO A 174 -6.06 -8.22 4.07
N TRP A 175 -4.73 -8.10 4.10
CA TRP A 175 -3.85 -8.56 5.17
C TRP A 175 -3.49 -7.47 6.19
N GLY A 176 -4.24 -6.36 6.23
CA GLY A 176 -4.04 -5.30 7.22
C GLY A 176 -2.91 -4.32 6.90
N GLN A 177 -2.30 -4.39 5.71
CA GLN A 177 -1.29 -3.43 5.29
C GLN A 177 -1.93 -2.25 4.56
N PRO A 178 -1.85 -1.02 5.07
CA PRO A 178 -2.17 0.15 4.28
C PRO A 178 -1.14 0.38 3.20
N VAL A 179 -1.63 0.81 2.05
CA VAL A 179 -0.82 1.20 0.91
C VAL A 179 -1.42 2.47 0.30
N GLU A 180 -0.58 3.26 -0.36
CA GLU A 180 -1.05 4.43 -1.09
C GLU A 180 -1.68 3.97 -2.41
N ALA A 181 -2.92 4.39 -2.64
CA ALA A 181 -3.63 4.31 -3.91
C ALA A 181 -3.72 5.72 -4.49
N ALA A 182 -3.08 5.94 -5.63
CA ALA A 182 -3.08 7.21 -6.31
C ALA A 182 -3.72 7.08 -7.69
N MET A 183 -4.53 8.07 -8.07
CA MET A 183 -5.11 8.19 -9.38
C MET A 183 -4.76 9.54 -9.99
N ALA A 184 -4.06 9.52 -11.11
CA ALA A 184 -3.72 10.70 -11.89
C ALA A 184 -4.66 10.81 -13.08
N VAL A 185 -5.30 11.96 -13.28
CA VAL A 185 -6.22 12.23 -14.40
C VAL A 185 -5.62 13.30 -15.30
N ARG A 186 -5.70 13.08 -16.62
CA ARG A 186 -5.39 14.07 -17.67
C ARG A 186 -6.67 14.78 -18.06
N HIS A 187 -6.67 16.12 -18.08
CA HIS A 187 -7.78 16.90 -18.60
C HIS A 187 -7.72 17.12 -20.11
#